data_AF-A0A374C0T4-F1
#
_entry.id   AF-A0A374C0T4-F1
#
_cell.length_a   1.000
_cell.length_b   1.000
_cell.length_c   1.000
_cell.angle_alpha   90.00
_cell.angle_beta   90.00
_cell.angle_gamma   90.00
#
_symmetry.space_group_name_H-M   'P 1'
#
loop_
_entity.id
_entity.type
_entity.pdbx_description
1 polymer ?
#
loop_
_entity_poly.entity_id
_entity_poly.type
_entity_poly.pdbx_seq_one_letter_code
_entity_poly.pdbx_strand_id
1 'polypeptide(L)'
;MEDLKNIIKVVSVLLLGMAWFFFEFHLSDTDANKIKAKYVGMFQGQRVFESSMLGSIVSDNYSAFTLPDIGIFAGNGVFSSSRIDGIVMMQHEFGHVLQARKVGMRFYYDVIAKESSMNCDGIWAYNGISHDEFWTETWANYLSKQYFRDRWFGMEIKFPGHYHLYYPSKNVSASFLMRKLLSSF
;
A
#
# COMPACT_ATOMS: atom_id res chain seq x y z
N MET A 1 9.67 -37.61 11.15
CA MET A 1 10.80 -36.88 10.53
C MET A 1 10.35 -35.88 9.47
N GLU A 2 9.03 -35.62 9.34
CA GLU A 2 8.47 -34.68 8.37
C GLU A 2 7.96 -33.36 9.01
N ASP A 3 7.63 -33.36 10.31
CA ASP A 3 6.91 -32.22 10.92
C ASP A 3 7.80 -31.11 11.50
N LEU A 4 9.12 -31.29 11.57
CA LEU A 4 10.05 -30.26 12.08
C LEU A 4 10.64 -29.36 10.97
N LYS A 5 10.48 -29.73 9.70
CA LYS A 5 10.98 -28.95 8.55
C LYS A 5 10.02 -27.84 8.11
N ASN A 6 8.73 -27.96 8.40
CA ASN A 6 7.75 -26.92 8.08
C ASN A 6 7.70 -25.78 9.11
N ILE A 7 8.23 -26.00 10.33
CA ILE A 7 8.34 -24.95 11.37
C ILE A 7 9.55 -24.04 11.12
N ILE A 8 10.58 -24.52 10.39
CA ILE A 8 11.80 -23.75 10.09
C ILE A 8 11.58 -22.74 8.94
N LYS A 9 10.48 -22.81 8.19
CA LYS A 9 10.14 -21.79 7.18
C LYS A 9 9.50 -20.52 7.74
N VAL A 10 9.18 -20.48 9.04
CA VAL A 10 8.38 -19.38 9.63
C VAL A 10 9.17 -18.54 10.65
N VAL A 11 10.39 -18.91 11.04
CA VAL A 11 11.17 -18.11 12.02
C VAL A 11 12.65 -18.07 11.66
N SER A 12 13.02 -17.14 10.79
CA SER A 12 14.36 -16.54 10.60
C SER A 12 14.13 -15.44 9.56
N VAL A 13 13.93 -14.16 9.89
CA VAL A 13 14.94 -13.28 10.49
C VAL A 13 14.23 -12.15 11.24
N LEU A 14 14.34 -12.15 12.57
CA LEU A 14 14.14 -10.98 13.41
C LEU A 14 15.53 -10.36 13.66
N LEU A 15 15.62 -9.02 13.56
CA LEU A 15 16.79 -8.16 13.79
C LEU A 15 17.86 -8.07 12.67
N LEU A 16 17.50 -7.37 11.59
CA LEU A 16 18.29 -6.31 10.89
C LEU A 16 17.34 -5.53 9.94
N GLY A 17 16.10 -5.38 10.40
CA GLY A 17 14.93 -5.07 9.58
C GLY A 17 14.84 -3.59 9.27
N MET A 18 14.92 -3.27 7.97
CA MET A 18 14.05 -2.34 7.23
C MET A 18 14.62 -2.04 5.84
N ALA A 19 15.92 -2.24 5.63
CA ALA A 19 16.46 -2.42 4.29
C ALA A 19 16.02 -3.78 3.72
N TRP A 20 16.15 -4.88 4.46
CA TRP A 20 16.02 -6.24 3.92
C TRP A 20 14.64 -6.61 3.35
N PHE A 21 13.53 -6.14 3.93
CA PHE A 21 12.18 -6.46 3.41
C PHE A 21 11.86 -5.74 2.09
N PHE A 22 12.49 -4.58 1.84
CA PHE A 22 12.51 -3.93 0.53
C PHE A 22 13.72 -4.35 -0.32
N PHE A 23 14.71 -5.04 0.26
CA PHE A 23 15.91 -5.58 -0.42
C PHE A 23 15.73 -7.02 -0.88
N GLU A 24 14.66 -7.72 -0.52
CA GLU A 24 14.14 -8.84 -1.33
C GLU A 24 13.32 -8.36 -2.54
N PHE A 25 13.22 -7.03 -2.71
CA PHE A 25 12.99 -6.36 -3.98
C PHE A 25 14.32 -5.92 -4.64
N HIS A 26 15.45 -6.49 -4.24
CA HIS A 26 16.69 -6.39 -5.00
C HIS A 26 16.62 -7.40 -6.13
N LEU A 27 16.71 -6.85 -7.35
CA LEU A 27 17.01 -7.49 -8.62
C LEU A 27 18.01 -8.65 -8.44
N SER A 28 17.52 -9.84 -8.07
CA SER A 28 18.32 -11.05 -8.05
C SER A 28 18.73 -11.32 -9.50
N ASP A 29 20.04 -11.51 -9.72
CA ASP A 29 20.64 -11.84 -11.01
C ASP A 29 20.38 -13.30 -11.42
N THR A 30 19.09 -13.65 -11.37
CA THR A 30 18.46 -14.68 -12.19
C THR A 30 17.16 -14.07 -12.70
N ASP A 31 16.96 -14.08 -14.02
CA ASP A 31 15.84 -13.40 -14.71
C ASP A 31 14.42 -13.80 -14.24
N ALA A 32 14.32 -14.79 -13.35
CA ALA A 32 13.07 -15.30 -12.78
C ALA A 32 12.47 -14.43 -11.64
N ASN A 33 13.27 -13.58 -10.97
CA ASN A 33 12.86 -12.88 -9.74
C ASN A 33 12.66 -11.35 -9.91
N LYS A 34 12.73 -10.83 -11.14
CA LYS A 34 12.51 -9.40 -11.41
C LYS A 34 11.02 -9.17 -11.72
N ILE A 35 10.38 -8.23 -11.02
CA ILE A 35 9.02 -7.82 -11.41
C ILE A 35 9.08 -7.20 -12.81
N LYS A 36 8.52 -7.91 -13.79
CA LYS A 36 8.37 -7.39 -15.15
C LYS A 36 7.18 -6.44 -15.16
N ALA A 37 7.47 -5.15 -15.01
CA ALA A 37 6.47 -4.09 -15.07
C ALA A 37 6.69 -3.23 -16.32
N LYS A 38 5.62 -2.95 -17.06
CA LYS A 38 5.61 -2.10 -18.24
C LYS A 38 5.18 -0.70 -17.86
N TYR A 39 5.98 0.31 -18.22
CA TYR A 39 5.53 1.71 -18.09
C TYR A 39 4.32 1.96 -19.00
N VAL A 40 3.25 2.50 -18.44
CA VAL A 40 1.97 2.72 -19.16
C VAL A 40 1.51 4.18 -19.16
N GLY A 41 2.14 5.07 -18.39
CA GLY A 41 1.88 6.50 -18.45
C GLY A 41 2.10 7.22 -17.13
N MET A 42 1.48 8.40 -17.01
CA MET A 42 1.57 9.27 -15.83
C MET A 42 0.20 9.47 -15.20
N PHE A 43 0.13 9.37 -13.88
CA PHE A 43 -1.06 9.70 -13.08
C PHE A 43 -0.68 10.72 -12.01
N GLN A 44 -1.24 11.93 -12.09
CA GLN A 44 -1.00 13.02 -11.11
C GLN A 44 0.50 13.31 -10.84
N GLY A 45 1.32 13.23 -11.89
CA GLY A 45 2.77 13.44 -11.81
C GLY A 45 3.58 12.21 -11.39
N GLN A 46 2.93 11.07 -11.11
CA GLN A 46 3.61 9.81 -10.83
C GLN A 46 3.67 8.92 -12.07
N ARG A 47 4.82 8.26 -12.28
CA ARG A 47 4.94 7.20 -13.27
C ARG A 47 4.06 6.03 -12.87
N VAL A 48 3.42 5.40 -13.85
CA VAL A 48 2.58 4.22 -13.66
C VAL A 48 3.16 3.05 -14.44
N PHE A 49 3.27 1.92 -13.75
CA PHE A 49 3.73 0.67 -14.31
C PHE A 49 2.68 -0.42 -14.09
N GLU A 50 2.44 -1.25 -15.09
CA GLU A 50 1.53 -2.40 -15.02
C GLU A 50 2.29 -3.71 -15.12
N SER A 51 1.90 -4.70 -14.32
CA SER A 51 2.47 -6.05 -14.34
C SER A 51 1.41 -7.11 -14.14
N SER A 52 1.51 -8.20 -14.90
CA SER A 52 0.66 -9.39 -14.71
C SER A 52 0.90 -10.08 -13.36
N MET A 53 2.03 -9.83 -12.70
CA MET A 53 2.31 -10.35 -11.35
C MET A 53 1.40 -9.76 -10.28
N LEU A 54 0.85 -8.57 -10.54
CA LEU A 54 -0.14 -7.90 -9.70
C LEU A 54 -1.57 -8.17 -10.21
N GLY A 55 -1.76 -9.22 -11.01
CA GLY A 55 -3.06 -9.60 -11.56
C GLY A 55 -3.52 -8.75 -12.75
N SER A 56 -4.83 -8.75 -12.99
CA SER A 56 -5.46 -8.07 -14.13
C SER A 56 -6.86 -7.58 -13.77
N ILE A 57 -7.18 -6.37 -14.21
CA ILE A 57 -8.52 -5.80 -14.02
C ILE A 57 -9.61 -6.60 -14.74
N VAL A 58 -9.25 -7.28 -15.83
CA VAL A 58 -10.20 -8.10 -16.60
C VAL A 58 -10.63 -9.35 -15.82
N SER A 59 -9.75 -9.88 -14.97
CA SER A 59 -10.04 -11.04 -14.11
C SER A 59 -10.62 -10.67 -12.75
N ASP A 60 -10.83 -9.37 -12.47
CA ASP A 60 -11.25 -8.85 -11.17
C ASP A 60 -10.39 -9.37 -10.00
N ASN A 61 -9.13 -9.68 -10.31
CA ASN A 61 -8.13 -10.14 -9.35
C ASN A 61 -6.86 -9.36 -9.68
N TYR A 62 -6.70 -8.23 -9.00
CA TYR A 62 -5.59 -7.31 -9.22
C TYR A 62 -5.23 -6.61 -7.91
N SER A 63 -3.99 -6.14 -7.87
CA SER A 63 -3.39 -5.44 -6.73
C SER A 63 -2.65 -4.22 -7.25
N ALA A 64 -2.34 -3.29 -6.36
CA ALA A 64 -1.42 -2.21 -6.64
C ALA A 64 -0.57 -1.90 -5.40
N PHE A 65 0.52 -1.19 -5.60
CA PHE A 65 1.32 -0.61 -4.54
C PHE A 65 2.05 0.64 -5.04
N THR A 66 2.46 1.49 -4.08
CA THR A 66 3.09 2.76 -4.38
C THR A 66 4.47 2.91 -3.76
N LEU A 67 5.44 3.27 -4.61
CA LEU A 67 6.77 3.73 -4.23
C LEU A 67 6.88 5.21 -4.62
N PRO A 68 6.66 6.18 -3.71
CA PRO A 68 6.41 7.58 -4.09
C PRO A 68 7.54 8.27 -4.89
N ASP A 69 8.78 7.80 -4.77
CA ASP A 69 9.95 8.26 -5.52
C ASP A 69 10.15 7.53 -6.86
N ILE A 70 9.51 6.37 -7.06
CA ILE A 70 9.63 5.54 -8.26
C ILE A 70 8.36 5.61 -9.12
N GLY A 71 7.18 5.32 -8.56
CA GLY A 71 5.91 5.28 -9.26
C GLY A 71 4.86 4.42 -8.57
N ILE A 72 3.72 4.30 -9.24
CA ILE A 72 2.61 3.41 -8.88
C ILE A 72 2.74 2.14 -9.73
N PHE A 73 2.65 0.98 -9.09
CA PHE A 73 2.71 -0.33 -9.74
C PHE A 73 1.36 -1.02 -9.55
N ALA A 74 0.75 -1.47 -10.64
CA ALA A 74 -0.59 -2.04 -10.60
C ALA A 74 -0.72 -3.29 -11.48
N GLY A 75 -1.80 -4.05 -11.28
CA GLY A 75 -2.22 -5.11 -12.18
C GLY A 75 -2.47 -4.62 -13.61
N ASN A 76 -2.38 -5.53 -14.58
CA ASN A 76 -2.60 -5.21 -15.98
C ASN A 76 -3.98 -4.58 -16.20
N GLY A 77 -4.02 -3.48 -16.96
CA GLY A 77 -5.26 -2.79 -17.29
C GLY A 77 -5.77 -1.85 -16.19
N VAL A 78 -5.20 -1.83 -14.98
CA VAL A 78 -5.68 -0.97 -13.89
C VAL A 78 -5.67 0.50 -14.28
N PHE A 79 -4.61 0.96 -14.93
CA PHE A 79 -4.51 2.32 -15.46
C PHE A 79 -4.92 2.38 -16.93
N SER A 80 -4.41 1.46 -17.75
CA SER A 80 -4.50 1.54 -19.21
C SER A 80 -5.92 1.30 -19.76
N SER A 81 -6.79 0.59 -19.03
CA SER A 81 -8.16 0.34 -19.48
C SER A 81 -9.12 1.51 -19.28
N SER A 82 -8.74 2.51 -18.47
CA SER A 82 -9.62 3.64 -18.07
C SER A 82 -10.96 3.22 -17.45
N ARG A 83 -11.07 1.99 -16.94
CA ARG A 83 -12.27 1.54 -16.23
C ARG A 83 -12.37 2.19 -14.86
N ILE A 84 -13.60 2.30 -14.35
CA ILE A 84 -13.89 3.04 -13.10
C ILE A 84 -13.23 2.42 -11.87
N ASP A 85 -13.26 1.10 -11.76
CA ASP A 85 -12.56 0.29 -10.75
C ASP A 85 -11.04 0.53 -10.77
N GLY A 86 -10.47 0.62 -11.96
CA GLY A 86 -9.07 0.98 -12.16
C GLY A 86 -8.76 2.41 -11.71
N ILE A 87 -9.62 3.37 -12.05
CA ILE A 87 -9.50 4.76 -11.60
C ILE A 87 -9.58 4.84 -10.06
N VAL A 88 -10.48 4.10 -9.43
CA VAL A 88 -10.59 4.01 -7.96
C VAL A 88 -9.27 3.55 -7.34
N MET A 89 -8.71 2.45 -7.85
CA MET A 89 -7.41 1.93 -7.40
C MET A 89 -6.30 2.97 -7.57
N MET A 90 -6.21 3.61 -8.75
CA MET A 90 -5.19 4.64 -9.01
C MET A 90 -5.32 5.85 -8.07
N GLN A 91 -6.54 6.27 -7.75
CA GLN A 91 -6.76 7.34 -6.80
C GLN A 91 -6.39 6.91 -5.37
N HIS A 92 -6.69 5.67 -4.97
CA HIS A 92 -6.29 5.11 -3.68
C HIS A 92 -4.77 5.09 -3.54
N GLU A 93 -4.05 4.55 -4.53
CA GLU A 93 -2.58 4.51 -4.58
C GLU A 93 -1.96 5.91 -4.53
N PHE A 94 -2.58 6.89 -5.17
CA PHE A 94 -2.14 8.27 -5.04
C PHE A 94 -2.31 8.82 -3.61
N GLY A 95 -3.22 8.26 -2.82
CA GLY A 95 -3.34 8.52 -1.39
C GLY A 95 -2.06 8.20 -0.62
N HIS A 96 -1.37 7.12 -0.98
CA HIS A 96 -0.06 6.79 -0.41
C HIS A 96 1.04 7.79 -0.83
N VAL A 97 0.97 8.32 -2.05
CA VAL A 97 1.85 9.44 -2.47
C VAL A 97 1.58 10.67 -1.60
N LEU A 98 0.31 10.98 -1.32
CA LEU A 98 -0.07 12.10 -0.45
C LEU A 98 0.39 11.89 1.00
N GLN A 99 0.33 10.65 1.52
CA GLN A 99 0.90 10.31 2.82
C GLN A 99 2.39 10.63 2.85
N ALA A 100 3.15 10.16 1.86
CA ALA A 100 4.59 10.42 1.78
C ALA A 100 4.93 11.90 1.69
N ARG A 101 4.16 12.67 0.90
CA ARG A 101 4.30 14.14 0.84
C ARG A 101 4.02 14.82 2.17
N LYS A 102 3.12 14.26 3.00
CA LYS A 102 2.72 14.84 4.29
C LYS A 102 3.69 14.51 5.43
N VAL A 103 4.27 13.31 5.47
CA VAL A 103 5.12 12.84 6.59
C VAL A 103 6.61 12.72 6.26
N GLY A 104 6.95 12.87 4.98
CA GLY A 104 8.28 12.64 4.42
C GLY A 104 8.56 11.17 4.10
N MET A 105 9.43 10.95 3.10
CA MET A 105 9.76 9.62 2.55
C MET A 105 10.25 8.63 3.59
N ARG A 106 11.12 9.07 4.51
CA ARG A 106 11.67 8.19 5.55
C ARG A 106 10.56 7.57 6.40
N PHE A 107 9.61 8.37 6.85
CA PHE A 107 8.53 7.86 7.70
C PHE A 107 7.49 7.06 6.92
N TYR A 108 7.24 7.44 5.67
CA TYR A 108 6.40 6.66 4.79
C TYR A 108 6.94 5.22 4.68
N TYR A 109 8.22 5.05 4.37
CA TYR A 109 8.80 3.71 4.27
C TYR A 109 8.95 3.02 5.63
N ASP A 110 9.38 3.76 6.66
CA ASP A 110 9.69 3.18 7.95
C ASP A 110 8.46 2.71 8.74
N VAL A 111 7.30 3.31 8.46
CA VAL A 111 6.07 3.10 9.24
C VAL A 111 4.90 2.73 8.32
N ILE A 112 4.52 3.60 7.38
CA ILE A 112 3.28 3.43 6.62
C ILE A 112 3.37 2.20 5.72
N ALA A 113 4.36 2.13 4.82
CA ALA A 113 4.51 1.03 3.88
C ALA A 113 4.78 -0.29 4.62
N LYS A 114 5.57 -0.24 5.70
CA LYS A 114 5.88 -1.39 6.53
C LYS A 114 4.64 -1.96 7.22
N GLU A 115 3.85 -1.12 7.90
CA GLU A 115 2.67 -1.58 8.62
C GLU A 115 1.56 -2.03 7.67
N SER A 116 1.39 -1.34 6.53
CA SER A 116 0.47 -1.73 5.45
C SER A 116 0.80 -3.15 4.96
N SER A 117 2.06 -3.41 4.60
CA SER A 117 2.53 -4.74 4.19
C SER A 117 2.35 -5.80 5.29
N MET A 118 2.72 -5.49 6.53
CA MET A 118 2.55 -6.43 7.64
C MET A 118 1.08 -6.79 7.90
N ASN A 119 0.17 -5.84 7.76
CA ASN A 119 -1.26 -6.12 7.86
C ASN A 119 -1.75 -6.98 6.67
N CYS A 120 -1.34 -6.67 5.44
CA CYS A 120 -1.66 -7.45 4.25
C CYS A 120 -1.18 -8.91 4.37
N ASP A 121 0.03 -9.11 4.90
CA ASP A 121 0.63 -10.44 5.11
C ASP A 121 0.05 -11.19 6.32
N GLY A 122 -0.91 -10.60 7.04
CA GLY A 122 -1.53 -11.22 8.19
C GLY A 122 -0.58 -11.35 9.40
N ILE A 123 0.38 -10.45 9.54
CA ILE A 123 1.37 -10.47 10.64
C ILE A 123 0.77 -9.83 11.90
N TRP A 124 0.88 -10.52 13.04
CA TRP A 124 0.55 -9.95 14.36
C TRP A 124 1.59 -8.88 14.74
N ALA A 125 1.24 -7.71 15.27
CA ALA A 125 -0.05 -7.27 15.82
C ALA A 125 -0.97 -6.49 14.87
N TYR A 126 -0.69 -6.54 13.57
CA TYR A 126 -1.33 -5.67 12.59
C TYR A 126 -2.58 -6.29 11.95
N ASN A 127 -2.73 -7.62 11.98
CA ASN A 127 -3.80 -8.36 11.29
C ASN A 127 -5.17 -8.41 12.02
N GLY A 128 -5.35 -7.66 13.11
CA GLY A 128 -6.61 -7.65 13.88
C GLY A 128 -7.79 -6.95 13.19
N ILE A 129 -7.57 -6.41 11.99
CA ILE A 129 -8.55 -5.72 11.15
C ILE A 129 -8.26 -6.04 9.68
N SER A 130 -9.29 -6.06 8.83
CA SER A 130 -9.13 -6.24 7.39
C SER A 130 -8.23 -5.13 6.80
N HIS A 131 -7.50 -5.48 5.73
CA HIS A 131 -6.52 -4.58 5.14
C HIS A 131 -7.12 -3.26 4.68
N ASP A 132 -8.24 -3.31 3.95
CA ASP A 132 -8.96 -2.13 3.47
C ASP A 132 -9.44 -1.20 4.60
N GLU A 133 -9.57 -1.72 5.83
CA GLU A 133 -9.99 -0.97 7.01
C GLU A 133 -8.80 -0.55 7.90
N PHE A 134 -7.59 -0.97 7.57
CA PHE A 134 -6.39 -0.63 8.33
C PHE A 134 -6.05 0.86 8.20
N TRP A 135 -5.31 1.41 9.18
CA TRP A 135 -5.15 2.86 9.31
C TRP A 135 -4.38 3.49 8.15
N THR A 136 -3.43 2.75 7.56
CA THR A 136 -2.65 3.19 6.40
C THR A 136 -3.54 3.31 5.17
N GLU A 137 -4.45 2.37 4.97
CA GLU A 137 -5.36 2.31 3.81
C GLU A 137 -6.49 3.33 3.93
N THR A 138 -7.11 3.40 5.10
CA THR A 138 -8.18 4.38 5.37
C THR A 138 -7.66 5.82 5.34
N TRP A 139 -6.42 6.06 5.78
CA TRP A 139 -5.81 7.38 5.64
C TRP A 139 -5.45 7.73 4.20
N ALA A 140 -4.98 6.77 3.39
CA ALA A 140 -4.77 6.98 1.97
C ALA A 140 -6.08 7.39 1.28
N ASN A 141 -7.18 6.66 1.52
CA ASN A 141 -8.51 7.00 1.02
C ASN A 141 -8.98 8.40 1.46
N TYR A 142 -8.77 8.76 2.72
CA TYR A 142 -9.10 10.09 3.23
C TYR A 142 -8.35 11.20 2.47
N LEU A 143 -7.03 11.07 2.31
CA LEU A 143 -6.23 12.07 1.59
C LEU A 143 -6.64 12.15 0.11
N SER A 144 -6.93 11.02 -0.53
CA SER A 144 -7.41 10.99 -1.90
C SER A 144 -8.77 11.66 -2.04
N LYS A 145 -9.70 11.45 -1.12
CA LYS A 145 -10.98 12.17 -1.10
C LYS A 145 -10.78 13.68 -1.00
N GLN A 146 -9.88 14.14 -0.13
CA GLN A 146 -9.59 15.58 0.02
C GLN A 146 -8.96 16.17 -1.25
N TYR A 147 -8.08 15.42 -1.92
CA TYR A 147 -7.38 15.86 -3.12
C TYR A 147 -8.29 15.88 -4.35
N PHE A 148 -9.01 14.79 -4.61
CA PHE A 148 -9.86 14.64 -5.80
C PHE A 148 -11.26 15.23 -5.63
N ARG A 149 -11.71 15.47 -4.39
CA ARG A 149 -13.01 16.08 -4.05
C ARG A 149 -14.19 15.33 -4.69
N ASP A 150 -14.92 16.02 -5.56
CA ASP A 150 -16.08 15.49 -6.28
C ASP A 150 -15.68 14.50 -7.39
N ARG A 151 -14.39 14.42 -7.70
CA ARG A 151 -13.82 13.45 -8.66
C ARG A 151 -13.25 12.20 -7.99
N TRP A 152 -13.38 12.07 -6.67
CA TRP A 152 -13.04 10.83 -5.98
C TRP A 152 -14.13 9.78 -6.25
N PHE A 153 -13.74 8.66 -6.85
CA PHE A 153 -14.66 7.58 -7.22
C PHE A 153 -14.65 6.42 -6.23
N GLY A 154 -13.69 6.37 -5.30
CA GLY A 154 -13.60 5.25 -4.36
C GLY A 154 -14.78 5.21 -3.40
N MET A 155 -15.21 4.00 -3.06
CA MET A 155 -16.28 3.84 -2.07
C MET A 155 -15.77 4.30 -0.71
N GLU A 156 -16.45 5.27 -0.12
CA GLU A 156 -16.40 5.48 1.33
C GLU A 156 -16.90 4.18 1.96
N ILE A 157 -16.09 3.56 2.83
CA ILE A 157 -16.43 2.24 3.39
C ILE A 157 -17.71 2.36 4.24
N LYS A 158 -18.82 1.96 3.60
CA LYS A 158 -19.91 1.10 4.05
C LYS A 158 -20.94 1.54 5.09
N PHE A 159 -21.09 2.79 5.53
CA PHE A 159 -22.29 3.17 6.31
C PHE A 159 -22.75 4.64 6.11
N PRO A 160 -23.97 4.89 5.57
CA PRO A 160 -24.60 6.20 5.62
C PRO A 160 -24.73 6.66 7.09
N GLY A 161 -24.18 7.82 7.42
CA GLY A 161 -24.26 8.37 8.78
C GLY A 161 -23.07 8.07 9.70
N HIS A 162 -21.98 7.48 9.20
CA HIS A 162 -20.74 7.23 9.97
C HIS A 162 -19.49 7.87 9.35
N TYR A 163 -19.68 8.95 8.57
CA TYR A 163 -18.63 9.74 7.93
C TYR A 163 -17.56 10.28 8.92
N HIS A 164 -17.89 10.33 10.21
CA HIS A 164 -17.04 10.77 11.31
C HIS A 164 -16.18 9.66 11.94
N LEU A 165 -16.31 8.39 11.53
CA LEU A 165 -15.59 7.25 12.12
C LEU A 165 -14.28 6.86 11.40
N TYR A 166 -13.94 7.50 10.27
CA TYR A 166 -12.83 7.06 9.39
C TYR A 166 -11.78 8.14 9.05
N TYR A 167 -11.80 9.27 9.76
CA TYR A 167 -10.59 10.03 10.10
C TYR A 167 -10.90 10.87 11.36
N PRO A 168 -10.02 10.85 12.39
CA PRO A 168 -8.73 10.16 12.46
C PRO A 168 -8.90 8.63 12.65
N SER A 169 -7.98 7.88 12.04
CA SER A 169 -8.05 6.44 11.77
C SER A 169 -8.11 5.52 13.03
N LYS A 170 -8.77 4.36 12.93
CA LYS A 170 -8.76 3.32 13.97
C LYS A 170 -7.40 2.62 13.99
N ASN A 171 -6.92 2.19 15.17
CA ASN A 171 -5.64 1.46 15.36
C ASN A 171 -4.39 2.14 14.78
N VAL A 172 -4.30 3.46 14.90
CA VAL A 172 -3.04 4.18 14.67
C VAL A 172 -1.96 3.61 15.59
N SER A 173 -0.85 3.16 15.03
CA SER A 173 0.24 2.60 15.83
C SER A 173 0.80 3.62 16.82
N ALA A 174 1.24 3.14 17.98
CA ALA A 174 1.86 3.99 19.00
C ALA A 174 3.10 4.71 18.46
N SER A 175 3.81 4.12 17.50
CA SER A 175 4.92 4.73 16.74
C SER A 175 4.49 5.97 15.97
N PHE A 176 3.32 5.95 15.32
CA PHE A 176 2.77 7.14 14.65
C PHE A 176 2.35 8.21 15.66
N LEU A 177 1.66 7.84 16.74
CA LEU A 177 1.20 8.78 17.76
C LEU A 177 2.37 9.46 18.48
N MET A 178 3.41 8.71 18.86
CA MET A 178 4.63 9.25 19.47
C MET A 178 5.33 10.25 18.55
N ARG A 179 5.48 9.94 17.26
CA ARG A 179 6.16 10.85 16.35
C ARG A 179 5.34 12.10 16.05
N LYS A 180 4.02 11.99 15.89
CA LYS A 180 3.12 13.16 15.74
C LYS A 180 3.25 14.14 16.91
N LEU A 181 3.38 13.63 18.14
CA LEU A 181 3.61 14.45 19.34
C LEU A 181 4.98 15.13 19.33
N LEU A 182 6.00 14.49 18.77
CA LEU A 182 7.38 15.00 18.72
C LEU A 182 7.67 15.90 17.52
N SER A 183 6.85 15.85 16.46
CA SER A 183 7.17 16.48 15.17
C SER A 183 6.25 17.61 14.74
N SER A 184 5.32 18.07 15.60
CA SER A 184 4.39 19.21 15.39
C SER A 184 4.17 19.59 13.92
N PHE A 185 3.52 18.69 13.16
CA PHE A 185 3.05 18.94 11.80
C PHE A 185 1.72 19.67 11.82
#